data_AF-A0ABD6H2L2-F1
#
_entry.id   AF-A0ABD6H2L2-F1
#
_cell.length_a   1.000
_cell.length_b   1.000
_cell.length_c   1.000
_cell.angle_alpha   90.00
_cell.angle_beta   90.00
_cell.angle_gamma   90.00
#
_symmetry.space_group_name_H-M   'P 1'
#
loop_
_entity.id
_entity.type
_entity.pdbx_description
1 polymer ?
#
loop_
_entity_poly.entity_id
_entity_poly.type
_entity_poly.pdbx_seq_one_letter_code
_entity_poly.pdbx_strand_id
1 'polypeptide(L)'
;MVLATKSTQKQGTPLAQPEPGLTPEQIIQRAIDLRPLLLDGQADAEERGTYSPEMHERFRKAGFYRILQPVMYGGYEFDLTVFSRVIVEIARGCPGSGWCLCLASGHAVNAAALFDKAGQDIIFGNDGEFAAPARGVPGGTATECDDGWIIDGTWDYCSGSPYSTHAIVGVRIAGPAKDGPPELGIAMVPRSGWEMIDNWRDFIGMRASGSNSIRIDKQWIPKALLVRQNFFAVNIDGGTEGYKLHGNSMYSGRMFGFFQAEITSILVGVGFAALDEFERIVGLRAGAPKLGPPMPGVPDFHRPYGVALGMLEMASNALAAGTRSYLDYCERGVKDPSAYTEFDDLRIQAGLQHAAHLSMDAVEILYSAAGTSTSAKNGSRLQRYYRDISMARTNPGLQFDKTAMQLAARRFPEGPQGPRP
;
A
#
# COMPACT_ATOMS: atom_id res chain seq x y z
N MET A 1 10.77 0.11 -30.47
CA MET A 1 12.16 0.34 -30.04
C MET A 1 12.36 1.84 -29.84
N VAL A 2 11.90 2.37 -28.70
CA VAL A 2 12.17 3.76 -28.31
C VAL A 2 13.33 3.66 -27.32
N LEU A 3 14.53 3.96 -27.81
CA LEU A 3 15.72 4.08 -26.97
C LEU A 3 15.44 5.19 -25.95
N ALA A 4 15.46 4.84 -24.66
CA ALA A 4 15.47 5.83 -23.60
C ALA A 4 16.67 6.75 -23.83
N THR A 5 16.41 8.01 -24.19
CA THR A 5 17.45 9.02 -24.34
C THR A 5 18.23 9.14 -23.04
N LYS A 6 19.56 9.07 -23.13
CA LYS A 6 20.48 9.33 -22.01
C LYS A 6 20.26 10.76 -21.51
N SER A 7 19.36 10.91 -20.54
CA SER A 7 19.17 12.15 -19.78
C SER A 7 20.47 12.45 -19.03
N THR A 8 21.05 13.62 -19.23
CA THR A 8 22.15 14.13 -18.41
C THR A 8 21.60 14.50 -17.03
N GLN A 9 21.47 13.50 -16.15
CA GLN A 9 21.18 13.70 -14.73
C GLN A 9 22.31 14.51 -14.08
N LYS A 10 21.95 15.55 -13.31
CA LYS A 10 22.90 16.24 -12.43
C LYS A 10 23.12 15.32 -11.22
N GLN A 11 24.05 14.38 -11.36
CA GLN A 11 24.37 13.44 -10.29
C GLN A 11 24.89 14.20 -9.04
N GLY A 12 24.31 13.90 -7.88
CA GLY A 12 24.98 14.10 -6.59
C GLY A 12 24.68 15.38 -5.80
N THR A 13 23.75 16.25 -6.20
CA THR A 13 23.31 17.36 -5.33
C THR A 13 22.01 17.00 -4.63
N PRO A 14 21.92 17.07 -3.28
CA PRO A 14 20.66 16.88 -2.57
C PRO A 14 19.57 17.80 -3.11
N LEU A 15 18.38 17.24 -3.32
CA LEU A 15 17.22 18.03 -3.76
C LEU A 15 16.59 18.74 -2.57
N ALA A 16 16.21 20.00 -2.76
CA ALA A 16 15.44 20.72 -1.76
C ALA A 16 14.04 20.10 -1.66
N GLN A 17 13.54 19.95 -0.43
CA GLN A 17 12.12 19.68 -0.20
C GLN A 17 11.28 20.80 -0.81
N PRO A 18 10.13 20.49 -1.45
CA PRO A 18 9.23 21.52 -1.97
C PRO A 18 8.76 22.51 -0.89
N GLU A 19 8.61 22.03 0.35
CA GLU A 19 8.19 22.83 1.51
C GLU A 19 9.01 22.43 2.76
N PRO A 20 10.22 22.98 2.97
CA PRO A 20 11.15 22.54 4.02
C PRO A 20 10.67 22.70 5.47
N GLY A 21 9.53 23.36 5.71
CA GLY A 21 8.93 23.56 7.03
C GLY A 21 7.64 22.78 7.25
N LEU A 22 7.25 21.90 6.32
CA LEU A 22 6.06 21.08 6.47
C LEU A 22 6.21 20.15 7.68
N THR A 23 5.20 20.08 8.53
CA THR A 23 5.20 19.18 9.70
C THR A 23 4.31 17.95 9.50
N PRO A 24 4.52 16.87 10.28
CA PRO A 24 3.61 15.73 10.34
C PRO A 24 2.14 16.11 10.56
N GLU A 25 1.87 17.04 11.47
CA GLU A 25 0.50 17.48 11.78
C GLU A 25 -0.13 18.20 10.59
N GLN A 26 0.64 19.04 9.90
CA GLN A 26 0.16 19.78 8.73
C GLN A 26 -0.15 18.84 7.56
N ILE A 27 0.69 17.85 7.27
CA ILE A 27 0.42 16.92 6.17
C ILE A 27 -0.77 15.99 6.46
N ILE A 28 -0.98 15.62 7.73
CA ILE A 28 -2.17 14.87 8.15
C ILE A 28 -3.42 15.76 8.04
N GLN A 29 -3.33 17.03 8.43
CA GLN A 29 -4.43 17.98 8.26
C GLN A 29 -4.81 18.16 6.78
N ARG A 30 -3.84 18.22 5.86
CA ARG A 30 -4.12 18.24 4.41
C ARG A 30 -4.94 17.03 3.96
N ALA A 31 -4.69 15.85 4.53
CA ALA A 31 -5.46 14.66 4.21
C ALA A 31 -6.89 14.72 4.76
N ILE A 32 -7.06 15.23 5.99
CA ILE A 32 -8.37 15.54 6.58
C ILE A 32 -9.17 16.49 5.67
N ASP A 33 -8.54 17.59 5.25
CA ASP A 33 -9.18 18.67 4.48
C ASP A 33 -9.62 18.21 3.08
N LEU A 34 -9.00 17.18 2.52
CA LEU A 34 -9.38 16.61 1.22
C LEU A 34 -10.53 15.60 1.29
N ARG A 35 -10.91 15.13 2.50
CA ARG A 35 -11.99 14.13 2.66
C ARG A 35 -13.31 14.52 1.97
N PRO A 36 -13.84 15.75 2.09
CA PRO A 36 -15.10 16.11 1.44
C PRO A 36 -15.03 15.98 -0.08
N LEU A 37 -13.92 16.43 -0.69
CA LEU A 37 -13.72 16.33 -2.14
C LEU A 37 -13.60 14.87 -2.61
N LEU A 38 -12.89 14.04 -1.83
CA LEU A 38 -12.77 12.60 -2.10
C LEU A 38 -14.12 11.90 -1.98
N LEU A 39 -14.91 12.25 -0.97
CA LEU A 39 -16.22 11.69 -0.69
C LEU A 39 -17.23 12.02 -1.80
N ASP A 40 -17.19 13.25 -2.31
CA ASP A 40 -18.03 13.69 -3.41
C ASP A 40 -17.62 13.04 -4.75
N GLY A 41 -16.31 12.86 -4.97
CA GLY A 41 -15.76 12.26 -6.19
C GLY A 41 -15.75 10.73 -6.26
N GLN A 42 -16.27 10.01 -5.26
CA GLN A 42 -16.14 8.54 -5.20
C GLN A 42 -16.78 7.82 -6.39
N ALA A 43 -17.95 8.27 -6.85
CA ALA A 43 -18.64 7.63 -7.97
C ALA A 43 -17.83 7.76 -9.27
N ASP A 44 -17.36 8.98 -9.55
CA ASP A 44 -16.53 9.27 -10.72
C ASP A 44 -15.19 8.51 -10.68
N ALA A 45 -14.60 8.36 -9.49
CA ALA A 45 -13.38 7.58 -9.32
C ALA A 45 -13.61 6.09 -9.57
N GLU A 46 -14.75 5.54 -9.11
CA GLU A 46 -15.16 4.16 -9.35
C GLU A 46 -15.42 3.86 -10.83
N GLU A 47 -16.05 4.81 -11.54
CA GLU A 47 -16.30 4.71 -12.98
C GLU A 47 -15.00 4.81 -13.78
N ARG A 48 -14.13 5.75 -13.43
CA ARG A 48 -12.83 5.95 -14.08
C ARG A 48 -11.85 4.80 -13.82
N GLY A 49 -11.99 4.11 -12.70
CA GLY A 49 -11.03 3.11 -12.23
C GLY A 49 -9.82 3.69 -11.47
N THR A 50 -9.83 5.00 -11.22
CA THR A 50 -8.81 5.74 -10.47
C THR A 50 -9.33 7.15 -10.10
N TYR A 51 -8.68 7.85 -9.17
CA TYR A 51 -8.99 9.26 -8.90
C TYR A 51 -8.68 10.16 -10.10
N SER A 52 -9.25 11.36 -10.14
CA SER A 52 -9.08 12.30 -11.26
C SER A 52 -7.65 12.87 -11.34
N PRO A 53 -7.20 13.35 -12.51
CA PRO A 53 -5.92 14.05 -12.63
C PRO A 53 -5.82 15.29 -11.73
N GLU A 54 -6.95 15.96 -11.49
CA GLU A 54 -7.00 17.08 -10.55
C GLU A 54 -6.72 16.63 -9.11
N MET A 55 -7.31 15.51 -8.68
CA MET A 55 -7.03 14.94 -7.37
C MET A 55 -5.59 14.44 -7.26
N HIS A 56 -5.02 13.89 -8.34
CA HIS A 56 -3.61 13.54 -8.41
C HIS A 56 -2.71 14.77 -8.12
N GLU A 57 -2.98 15.89 -8.79
CA GLU A 57 -2.22 17.13 -8.57
C GLU A 57 -2.41 17.69 -7.16
N ARG A 58 -3.60 17.51 -6.56
CA ARG A 58 -3.83 17.84 -5.14
C ARG A 58 -2.97 16.97 -4.22
N PHE A 59 -2.89 15.66 -4.45
CA PHE A 59 -2.01 14.77 -3.69
C PHE A 59 -0.53 15.12 -3.85
N ARG A 60 -0.11 15.44 -5.08
CA ARG A 60 1.26 15.87 -5.39
C ARG A 60 1.62 17.16 -4.65
N LYS A 61 0.79 18.20 -4.76
CA LYS A 61 0.97 19.47 -4.06
C LYS A 61 0.87 19.36 -2.54
N ALA A 62 0.05 18.44 -2.03
CA ALA A 62 -0.06 18.20 -0.59
C ALA A 62 1.22 17.55 0.00
N GLY A 63 2.06 16.95 -0.85
CA GLY A 63 3.31 16.30 -0.46
C GLY A 63 3.17 14.80 -0.16
N PHE A 64 2.04 14.17 -0.46
CA PHE A 64 1.76 12.79 -0.04
C PHE A 64 2.71 11.75 -0.65
N TYR A 65 3.20 11.98 -1.87
CA TYR A 65 4.20 11.11 -2.51
C TYR A 65 5.60 11.20 -1.87
N ARG A 66 5.84 12.22 -1.05
CA ARG A 66 7.15 12.54 -0.48
C ARG A 66 7.27 12.20 1.00
N ILE A 67 6.23 11.63 1.62
CA ILE A 67 6.19 11.35 3.07
C ILE A 67 7.36 10.45 3.50
N LEU A 68 7.52 9.30 2.84
CA LEU A 68 8.51 8.28 3.18
C LEU A 68 9.80 8.37 2.35
N GLN A 69 9.86 9.30 1.41
CA GLN A 69 10.98 9.47 0.49
C GLN A 69 12.18 10.10 1.21
N PRO A 70 13.43 9.71 0.87
CA PRO A 70 14.63 10.26 1.47
C PRO A 70 14.77 11.78 1.32
N VAL A 71 15.28 12.47 2.35
CA VAL A 71 15.56 13.91 2.31
C VAL A 71 16.55 14.26 1.22
N MET A 72 17.53 13.38 0.96
CA MET A 72 18.50 13.54 -0.14
C MET A 72 17.82 13.77 -1.50
N TYR A 73 16.63 13.19 -1.70
CA TYR A 73 15.86 13.30 -2.93
C TYR A 73 14.65 14.23 -2.80
N GLY A 74 14.66 15.15 -1.83
CA GLY A 74 13.59 16.13 -1.63
C GLY A 74 12.32 15.54 -1.04
N GLY A 75 12.42 14.37 -0.40
CA GLY A 75 11.38 13.78 0.44
C GLY A 75 11.41 14.33 1.86
N TYR A 76 10.40 13.98 2.66
CA TYR A 76 10.27 14.48 4.03
C TYR A 76 10.93 13.57 5.08
N GLU A 77 11.20 12.30 4.77
CA GLU A 77 11.58 11.28 5.77
C GLU A 77 10.76 11.38 7.05
N PHE A 78 9.46 11.66 6.91
CA PHE A 78 8.55 11.29 7.98
C PHE A 78 8.51 9.76 8.06
N ASP A 79 7.82 9.25 9.08
CA ASP A 79 7.81 7.83 9.34
C ASP A 79 6.48 7.17 8.93
N LEU A 80 6.43 5.86 9.12
CA LEU A 80 5.27 5.03 8.85
C LEU A 80 4.04 5.41 9.71
N THR A 81 4.24 6.05 10.86
CA THR A 81 3.14 6.52 11.72
C THR A 81 2.44 7.73 11.11
N VAL A 82 3.18 8.64 10.48
CA VAL A 82 2.63 9.79 9.73
C VAL A 82 1.96 9.32 8.46
N PHE A 83 2.63 8.45 7.70
CA PHE A 83 2.12 7.90 6.46
C PHE A 83 0.79 7.15 6.67
N SER A 84 0.74 6.22 7.63
CA SER A 84 -0.48 5.45 7.91
C SER A 84 -1.66 6.35 8.28
N ARG A 85 -1.44 7.40 9.07
CA ARG A 85 -2.48 8.39 9.38
C ARG A 85 -2.97 9.09 8.12
N VAL A 86 -2.09 9.61 7.26
CA VAL A 86 -2.49 10.20 5.97
C VAL A 86 -3.33 9.22 5.14
N ILE A 87 -2.90 7.95 5.04
CA ILE A 87 -3.63 6.95 4.24
C ILE A 87 -5.01 6.63 4.84
N VAL A 88 -5.14 6.51 6.16
CA VAL A 88 -6.44 6.35 6.84
C VAL A 88 -7.38 7.50 6.46
N GLU A 89 -6.87 8.74 6.48
CA GLU A 89 -7.63 9.94 6.17
C GLU A 89 -8.14 9.95 4.72
N ILE A 90 -7.27 9.62 3.75
CA ILE A 90 -7.62 9.56 2.33
C ILE A 90 -8.58 8.40 2.05
N ALA A 91 -8.34 7.21 2.63
CA ALA A 91 -9.21 6.06 2.46
C ALA A 91 -10.59 6.27 3.12
N ARG A 92 -10.68 7.04 4.21
CA ARG A 92 -11.97 7.46 4.79
C ARG A 92 -12.77 8.35 3.83
N GLY A 93 -12.08 9.18 3.04
CA GLY A 93 -12.69 9.99 1.99
C GLY A 93 -13.07 9.20 0.74
N CYS A 94 -12.19 8.34 0.23
CA CYS A 94 -12.45 7.44 -0.90
C CYS A 94 -11.54 6.20 -0.83
N PRO A 95 -12.06 5.02 -0.44
CA PRO A 95 -11.25 3.82 -0.22
C PRO A 95 -10.31 3.44 -1.37
N GLY A 96 -10.84 3.33 -2.60
CA GLY A 96 -10.02 2.98 -3.76
C GLY A 96 -8.96 4.04 -4.07
N SER A 97 -9.26 5.33 -3.89
CA SER A 97 -8.26 6.39 -4.07
C SER A 97 -7.15 6.33 -3.01
N GLY A 98 -7.52 6.04 -1.76
CA GLY A 98 -6.58 5.77 -0.68
C GLY A 98 -5.69 4.57 -0.97
N TRP A 99 -6.25 3.48 -1.50
CA TRP A 99 -5.49 2.31 -1.95
C TRP A 99 -4.49 2.67 -3.07
N CYS A 100 -4.95 3.40 -4.08
CA CYS A 100 -4.13 3.84 -5.20
C CYS A 100 -2.96 4.73 -4.74
N LEU A 101 -3.24 5.74 -3.91
CA LEU A 101 -2.21 6.63 -3.37
C LEU A 101 -1.23 5.88 -2.44
N CYS A 102 -1.74 5.07 -1.52
CA CYS A 102 -0.95 4.32 -0.55
C CYS A 102 0.14 3.51 -1.26
N LEU A 103 -0.26 2.64 -2.19
CA LEU A 103 0.70 1.78 -2.86
C LEU A 103 1.56 2.55 -3.86
N ALA A 104 1.07 3.61 -4.51
CA ALA A 104 1.91 4.40 -5.40
C ALA A 104 3.04 5.14 -4.64
N SER A 105 2.74 5.68 -3.46
CA SER A 105 3.68 6.52 -2.68
C SER A 105 4.51 5.73 -1.67
N GLY A 106 3.95 4.70 -1.04
CA GLY A 106 4.59 3.92 0.02
C GLY A 106 5.84 3.20 -0.45
N HIS A 107 5.85 2.73 -1.70
CA HIS A 107 6.98 2.04 -2.30
C HIS A 107 8.24 2.90 -2.51
N ALA A 108 8.20 4.19 -2.15
CA ALA A 108 9.41 5.00 -1.99
C ALA A 108 10.37 4.36 -0.97
N VAL A 109 9.84 3.66 0.06
CA VAL A 109 10.63 2.88 1.02
C VAL A 109 11.39 1.76 0.32
N ASN A 110 10.75 1.02 -0.59
CA ASN A 110 11.43 -0.07 -1.31
C ASN A 110 12.49 0.46 -2.28
N ALA A 111 12.20 1.56 -2.99
CA ALA A 111 13.17 2.23 -3.83
C ALA A 111 14.38 2.70 -3.01
N ALA A 112 14.11 3.35 -1.87
CA ALA A 112 15.13 3.86 -0.98
C ALA A 112 15.91 2.76 -0.27
N ALA A 113 15.31 1.61 0.05
CA ALA A 113 15.95 0.49 0.75
C ALA A 113 16.83 -0.36 -0.18
N LEU A 114 16.30 -0.74 -1.35
CA LEU A 114 16.88 -1.83 -2.14
C LEU A 114 17.95 -1.35 -3.13
N PHE A 115 17.80 -0.15 -3.68
CA PHE A 115 18.69 0.34 -4.74
C PHE A 115 19.86 1.11 -4.15
N ASP A 116 21.03 0.99 -4.77
CA ASP A 116 22.21 1.77 -4.39
C ASP A 116 22.07 3.25 -4.80
N LYS A 117 23.10 4.05 -4.51
CA LYS A 117 23.08 5.48 -4.87
C LYS A 117 22.88 5.71 -6.37
N ALA A 118 23.52 4.92 -7.23
CA ALA A 118 23.39 5.10 -8.68
C ALA A 118 21.97 4.79 -9.16
N GLY A 119 21.34 3.75 -8.59
CA GLY A 119 19.96 3.42 -8.86
C GLY A 119 19.02 4.51 -8.37
N GLN A 120 19.18 4.96 -7.12
CA GLN A 120 18.32 6.00 -6.54
C GLN A 120 18.46 7.36 -7.24
N ASP A 121 19.66 7.76 -7.65
CA ASP A 121 19.88 8.96 -8.48
C ASP A 121 19.07 8.86 -9.79
N ILE A 122 18.98 7.66 -10.38
CA ILE A 122 18.17 7.42 -11.58
C ILE A 122 16.68 7.50 -11.27
N ILE A 123 16.23 6.82 -10.22
CA ILE A 123 14.83 6.65 -9.81
C ILE A 123 14.18 7.98 -9.43
N PHE A 124 14.81 8.73 -8.54
CA PHE A 124 14.26 9.99 -8.06
C PHE A 124 14.58 11.15 -9.00
N GLY A 125 15.61 11.01 -9.83
CA GLY A 125 15.95 11.99 -10.86
C GLY A 125 16.25 13.38 -10.32
N ASN A 126 16.00 14.40 -11.14
CA ASN A 126 16.35 15.79 -10.82
C ASN A 126 15.23 16.54 -10.06
N ASP A 127 14.00 16.02 -10.05
CA ASP A 127 12.84 16.65 -9.41
C ASP A 127 12.36 15.89 -8.17
N GLY A 128 12.82 14.65 -7.96
CA GLY A 128 12.41 13.82 -6.83
C GLY A 128 10.99 13.30 -6.98
N GLU A 129 10.39 13.33 -8.16
CA GLU A 129 9.05 12.80 -8.36
C GLU A 129 9.09 11.27 -8.41
N PHE A 130 8.40 10.63 -7.46
CA PHE A 130 8.33 9.18 -7.38
C PHE A 130 6.92 8.69 -7.06
N ALA A 131 6.47 7.75 -7.87
CA ALA A 131 5.29 6.93 -7.64
C ALA A 131 5.45 5.62 -8.43
N ALA A 132 5.19 4.48 -7.80
CA ALA A 132 5.31 3.18 -8.46
C ALA A 132 4.34 2.14 -7.89
N PRO A 133 3.62 1.35 -8.71
CA PRO A 133 3.11 0.08 -8.23
C PRO A 133 4.29 -0.85 -7.94
N ALA A 134 4.09 -1.79 -7.01
CA ALA A 134 5.03 -2.88 -6.78
C ALA A 134 4.32 -4.23 -6.90
N ARG A 135 4.85 -5.09 -7.77
CA ARG A 135 4.43 -6.49 -7.87
C ARG A 135 5.64 -7.40 -7.79
N GLY A 136 5.99 -7.80 -6.57
CA GLY A 136 7.15 -8.64 -6.29
C GLY A 136 7.04 -10.09 -6.76
N VAL A 137 5.84 -10.59 -7.05
CA VAL A 137 5.66 -11.93 -7.65
C VAL A 137 6.20 -11.90 -9.09
N PRO A 138 7.11 -12.80 -9.48
CA PRO A 138 7.72 -12.77 -10.81
C PRO A 138 6.73 -13.04 -11.96
N GLY A 139 6.27 -11.98 -12.62
CA GLY A 139 5.43 -11.99 -13.81
C GLY A 139 6.20 -12.01 -15.15
N GLY A 140 7.54 -11.95 -15.08
CA GLY A 140 8.39 -11.83 -16.26
C GLY A 140 9.83 -12.27 -16.02
N THR A 141 10.69 -11.98 -16.98
CA THR A 141 12.11 -12.30 -16.98
C THR A 141 12.98 -11.06 -17.07
N ALA A 142 14.22 -11.17 -16.59
CA ALA A 142 15.28 -10.20 -16.83
C ALA A 142 16.47 -10.91 -17.46
N THR A 143 16.87 -10.46 -18.64
CA THR A 143 18.03 -11.00 -19.37
C THR A 143 19.17 -10.00 -19.30
N GLU A 144 20.33 -10.43 -18.79
CA GLU A 144 21.52 -9.58 -18.71
C GLU A 144 22.05 -9.26 -20.12
N CYS A 145 22.48 -8.02 -20.33
CA CYS A 145 23.17 -7.55 -21.54
C CYS A 145 24.33 -6.62 -21.15
N ASP A 146 25.17 -6.24 -22.12
CA ASP A 146 26.47 -5.61 -21.85
C ASP A 146 26.41 -4.42 -20.89
N ASP A 147 25.41 -3.55 -21.04
CA ASP A 147 25.25 -2.30 -20.28
C ASP A 147 24.00 -2.25 -19.39
N GLY A 148 23.27 -3.36 -19.24
CA GLY A 148 22.02 -3.37 -18.49
C GLY A 148 21.25 -4.69 -18.53
N TRP A 149 19.93 -4.56 -18.53
CA TRP A 149 18.98 -5.66 -18.47
C TRP A 149 17.85 -5.45 -19.47
N ILE A 150 17.39 -6.52 -20.10
CA ILE A 150 16.15 -6.54 -20.86
C ILE A 150 15.06 -7.16 -20.01
N ILE A 151 14.02 -6.39 -19.71
CA ILE A 151 12.85 -6.83 -18.95
C ILE A 151 11.73 -7.19 -19.92
N ASP A 152 11.05 -8.32 -19.67
CA ASP A 152 9.93 -8.78 -20.49
C ASP A 152 8.88 -9.50 -19.64
N GLY A 153 7.60 -9.17 -19.81
CA GLY A 153 6.51 -9.86 -19.14
C GLY A 153 5.25 -9.04 -18.91
N THR A 154 4.36 -9.59 -18.09
CA THR A 154 3.11 -8.92 -17.69
C THR A 154 2.85 -9.18 -16.22
N TRP A 155 2.51 -8.12 -15.49
CA TRP A 155 2.22 -8.16 -14.06
C TRP A 155 0.82 -7.64 -13.83
N ASP A 156 -0.04 -8.45 -13.23
CA ASP A 156 -1.37 -8.06 -12.80
C ASP A 156 -1.36 -7.33 -11.44
N TYR A 157 -2.52 -6.85 -11.00
CA TYR A 157 -2.73 -6.19 -9.70
C TYR A 157 -1.72 -5.06 -9.37
N CYS A 158 -1.31 -4.26 -10.37
CA CYS A 158 -0.34 -3.17 -10.18
C CYS A 158 -1.03 -1.91 -9.65
N SER A 159 -1.52 -1.99 -8.42
CA SER A 159 -2.20 -0.90 -7.71
C SER A 159 -1.37 0.38 -7.68
N GLY A 160 -1.98 1.52 -7.95
CA GLY A 160 -1.26 2.80 -8.04
C GLY A 160 -0.66 3.11 -9.42
N SER A 161 -0.78 2.19 -10.40
CA SER A 161 -0.22 2.37 -11.75
C SER A 161 -0.68 3.62 -12.55
N PRO A 162 -1.90 4.18 -12.40
CA PRO A 162 -2.38 5.22 -13.32
C PRO A 162 -1.48 6.45 -13.44
N TYR A 163 -0.99 6.96 -12.31
CA TYR A 163 -0.13 8.14 -12.23
C TYR A 163 1.31 7.81 -11.84
N SER A 164 1.71 6.55 -11.93
CA SER A 164 3.04 6.13 -11.52
C SER A 164 4.11 6.50 -12.53
N THR A 165 5.20 7.07 -12.01
CA THR A 165 6.44 7.43 -12.72
C THR A 165 7.30 6.22 -13.07
N HIS A 166 7.16 5.14 -12.30
CA HIS A 166 7.95 3.92 -12.40
C HIS A 166 7.08 2.70 -12.14
N ALA A 167 7.62 1.50 -12.31
CA ALA A 167 7.05 0.24 -11.84
C ALA A 167 8.13 -0.63 -11.19
N ILE A 168 7.83 -1.19 -10.02
CA ILE A 168 8.69 -2.15 -9.32
C ILE A 168 8.17 -3.55 -9.62
N VAL A 169 8.95 -4.36 -10.32
CA VAL A 169 8.51 -5.68 -10.78
C VAL A 169 9.47 -6.78 -10.37
N GLY A 170 8.92 -7.87 -9.82
CA GLY A 170 9.66 -9.10 -9.63
C GLY A 170 9.94 -9.77 -10.96
N VAL A 171 11.15 -10.28 -11.14
CA VAL A 171 11.61 -10.95 -12.36
C VAL A 171 12.34 -12.24 -12.02
N ARG A 172 12.24 -13.23 -12.91
CA ARG A 172 13.18 -14.36 -12.94
C ARG A 172 14.40 -13.94 -13.74
N ILE A 173 15.59 -14.06 -13.17
CA ILE A 173 16.83 -13.76 -13.89
C ILE A 173 17.09 -14.91 -14.88
N ALA A 174 17.20 -14.56 -16.16
CA ALA A 174 17.47 -15.52 -17.21
C ALA A 174 18.92 -16.03 -17.10
N GLY A 175 19.10 -17.32 -17.29
CA GLY A 175 20.40 -17.98 -17.23
C GLY A 175 20.27 -19.47 -17.57
N PRO A 176 21.39 -20.18 -17.70
CA PRO A 176 21.36 -21.64 -17.86
C PRO A 176 20.60 -22.26 -16.69
N ALA A 177 19.81 -23.30 -16.98
CA ALA A 177 19.13 -24.06 -15.94
C ALA A 177 20.18 -24.57 -14.94
N LYS A 178 20.08 -24.13 -13.69
CA LYS A 178 20.87 -24.62 -12.56
C LYS A 178 19.97 -25.52 -11.73
N ASP A 179 20.55 -26.51 -11.07
CA ASP A 179 19.84 -27.26 -10.04
C ASP A 179 19.45 -26.31 -8.91
N GLY A 180 18.16 -26.21 -8.61
CA GLY A 180 17.63 -25.35 -7.55
C GLY A 180 16.53 -24.37 -8.00
N PRO A 181 16.02 -23.53 -7.08
CA PRO A 181 15.01 -22.53 -7.39
C PRO A 181 15.58 -21.46 -8.36
N PRO A 182 14.72 -20.84 -9.20
CA PRO A 182 15.16 -19.79 -10.11
C PRO A 182 15.72 -18.59 -9.34
N GLU A 183 16.78 -17.98 -9.87
CA GLU A 183 17.29 -16.71 -9.35
C GLU A 183 16.26 -15.60 -9.58
N LEU A 184 15.98 -14.83 -8.54
CA LEU A 184 14.99 -13.76 -8.55
C LEU A 184 15.66 -12.40 -8.48
N GLY A 185 15.04 -11.41 -9.12
CA GLY A 185 15.44 -10.02 -9.03
C GLY A 185 14.25 -9.09 -8.94
N ILE A 186 14.55 -7.83 -8.60
CA ILE A 186 13.60 -6.72 -8.60
C ILE A 186 14.09 -5.69 -9.58
N ALA A 187 13.29 -5.41 -10.60
CA ALA A 187 13.57 -4.40 -11.60
C ALA A 187 12.73 -3.15 -11.33
N MET A 188 13.35 -1.99 -11.50
CA MET A 188 12.67 -0.71 -11.56
C MET A 188 12.59 -0.27 -13.02
N VAL A 189 11.37 -0.12 -13.54
CA VAL A 189 11.15 0.26 -14.94
C VAL A 189 10.49 1.65 -15.00
N PRO A 190 11.14 2.65 -15.63
CA PRO A 190 10.53 3.97 -15.82
C PRO A 190 9.23 3.91 -16.62
N ARG A 191 8.34 4.89 -16.44
CA ARG A 191 7.01 4.93 -17.08
C ARG A 191 7.04 4.72 -18.59
N SER A 192 8.04 5.24 -19.29
CA SER A 192 8.18 5.08 -20.74
C SER A 192 8.43 3.62 -21.18
N GLY A 193 8.82 2.75 -20.25
CA GLY A 193 9.18 1.36 -20.49
C GLY A 193 8.05 0.35 -20.30
N TRP A 194 6.82 0.80 -19.99
CA TRP A 194 5.69 -0.09 -19.79
C TRP A 194 4.36 0.50 -20.24
N GLU A 195 3.44 -0.38 -20.58
CA GLU A 195 2.07 -0.08 -20.94
C GLU A 195 1.13 -0.54 -19.83
N MET A 196 0.18 0.31 -19.46
CA MET A 196 -0.90 -0.06 -18.55
C MET A 196 -2.04 -0.70 -19.35
N ILE A 197 -2.44 -1.91 -18.99
CA ILE A 197 -3.60 -2.59 -19.54
C ILE A 197 -4.79 -2.30 -18.65
N ASP A 198 -5.75 -1.54 -19.15
CA ASP A 198 -6.95 -1.12 -18.42
C ASP A 198 -7.97 -2.28 -18.26
N ASN A 199 -7.74 -3.14 -17.26
CA ASN A 199 -8.49 -4.38 -17.03
C ASN A 199 -8.99 -4.55 -15.59
N TRP A 200 -8.93 -3.49 -14.77
CA TRP A 200 -9.30 -3.57 -13.36
C TRP A 200 -10.77 -3.26 -13.08
N ARG A 201 -11.48 -2.62 -14.01
CA ARG A 201 -12.85 -2.14 -13.78
C ARG A 201 -13.93 -3.23 -13.79
N ASP A 202 -13.61 -4.50 -13.95
CA ASP A 202 -14.62 -5.57 -13.94
C ASP A 202 -14.82 -6.20 -12.55
N PHE A 203 -14.06 -5.76 -11.55
CA PHE A 203 -14.16 -6.27 -10.19
C PHE A 203 -15.26 -5.60 -9.35
N ILE A 204 -15.71 -6.30 -8.31
CA ILE A 204 -16.85 -5.90 -7.48
C ILE A 204 -16.58 -4.66 -6.61
N GLY A 205 -15.34 -4.42 -6.20
CA GLY A 205 -14.94 -3.36 -5.28
C GLY A 205 -13.54 -2.83 -5.60
N MET A 206 -13.01 -1.94 -4.76
CA MET A 206 -11.69 -1.32 -4.92
C MET A 206 -11.42 -0.81 -6.33
N ARG A 207 -12.46 -0.41 -7.08
CA ARG A 207 -12.35 -0.15 -8.51
C ARG A 207 -11.49 1.07 -8.80
N ALA A 208 -11.49 2.05 -7.88
CA ALA A 208 -10.65 3.25 -7.97
C ALA A 208 -9.18 3.03 -7.55
N SER A 209 -8.75 1.80 -7.23
CA SER A 209 -7.37 1.50 -6.82
C SER A 209 -6.36 1.58 -7.97
N GLY A 210 -6.84 1.56 -9.22
CA GLY A 210 -5.99 1.53 -10.40
C GLY A 210 -5.08 0.30 -10.44
N SER A 211 -5.56 -0.88 -10.00
CA SER A 211 -4.75 -2.12 -9.98
C SER A 211 -4.67 -2.83 -11.34
N ASN A 212 -4.63 -2.03 -12.40
CA ASN A 212 -4.47 -2.48 -13.78
C ASN A 212 -3.22 -3.35 -13.94
N SER A 213 -3.23 -4.24 -14.92
CA SER A 213 -2.01 -4.94 -15.32
C SER A 213 -1.03 -3.97 -15.98
N ILE A 214 0.27 -4.26 -15.89
CA ILE A 214 1.31 -3.60 -16.68
C ILE A 214 2.00 -4.62 -17.58
N ARG A 215 2.28 -4.23 -18.82
CA ARG A 215 3.06 -5.00 -19.80
C ARG A 215 4.37 -4.29 -20.08
N ILE A 216 5.46 -5.05 -20.00
CA ILE A 216 6.79 -4.61 -20.40
C ILE A 216 7.23 -5.51 -21.55
N ASP A 217 7.44 -4.93 -22.73
CA ASP A 217 7.86 -5.64 -23.95
C ASP A 217 9.34 -5.34 -24.22
N LYS A 218 10.21 -6.27 -23.81
CA LYS A 218 11.67 -6.23 -24.02
C LYS A 218 12.31 -4.86 -23.76
N GLN A 219 11.97 -4.24 -22.64
CA GLN A 219 12.48 -2.93 -22.27
C GLN A 219 13.89 -3.05 -21.69
N TRP A 220 14.83 -2.27 -22.24
CA TRP A 220 16.15 -2.11 -21.62
C TRP A 220 16.08 -1.20 -20.38
N ILE A 221 16.79 -1.57 -19.32
CA ILE A 221 17.06 -0.75 -18.14
C ILE A 221 18.56 -0.84 -17.78
N PRO A 222 19.18 0.22 -17.23
CA PRO A 222 20.58 0.19 -16.81
C PRO A 222 20.80 -0.78 -15.63
N LYS A 223 22.05 -1.23 -15.45
CA LYS A 223 22.43 -2.19 -14.39
C LYS A 223 21.94 -1.79 -13.00
N ALA A 224 22.02 -0.50 -12.68
CA ALA A 224 21.63 0.06 -11.38
C ALA A 224 20.12 0.04 -11.10
N LEU A 225 19.27 -0.32 -12.08
CA LEU A 225 17.82 -0.48 -11.90
C LEU A 225 17.36 -1.94 -11.76
N LEU A 226 18.29 -2.87 -11.53
CA LEU A 226 17.93 -4.23 -11.10
C LEU A 226 18.78 -4.65 -9.90
N VAL A 227 18.12 -5.22 -8.90
CA VAL A 227 18.77 -5.85 -7.75
C VAL A 227 18.48 -7.35 -7.73
N ARG A 228 19.51 -8.16 -7.48
CA ARG A 228 19.42 -9.62 -7.36
C ARG A 228 18.90 -9.98 -5.96
N GLN A 229 17.61 -9.76 -5.74
CA GLN A 229 16.96 -9.90 -4.43
C GLN A 229 15.55 -10.47 -4.62
N ASN A 230 15.13 -11.37 -3.74
CA ASN A 230 13.72 -11.73 -3.61
C ASN A 230 12.99 -10.65 -2.81
N PHE A 231 11.93 -10.08 -3.38
CA PHE A 231 11.11 -9.05 -2.72
C PHE A 231 10.68 -9.51 -1.32
N PHE A 232 10.14 -10.72 -1.22
CA PHE A 232 9.55 -11.24 0.01
C PHE A 232 10.55 -11.82 1.02
N ALA A 233 11.86 -11.68 0.76
CA ALA A 233 12.93 -12.19 1.61
C ALA A 233 14.14 -11.25 1.58
N VAL A 234 13.90 -9.96 1.85
CA VAL A 234 14.95 -8.93 1.87
C VAL A 234 16.07 -9.31 2.84
N ASN A 235 17.31 -9.31 2.35
CA ASN A 235 18.47 -9.44 3.21
C ASN A 235 18.75 -8.12 3.93
N ILE A 236 18.77 -8.16 5.26
CA ILE A 236 19.03 -7.00 6.12
C ILE A 236 20.37 -7.10 6.85
N ASP A 237 21.15 -8.16 6.61
CA ASP A 237 22.42 -8.38 7.28
C ASP A 237 23.44 -7.30 6.90
N GLY A 238 23.96 -6.58 7.91
CA GLY A 238 24.86 -5.45 7.68
C GLY A 238 24.19 -4.19 7.11
N GLY A 239 22.85 -4.14 7.11
CA GLY A 239 22.06 -3.04 6.60
C GLY A 239 21.90 -3.05 5.08
N THR A 240 20.73 -2.61 4.63
CA THR A 240 20.41 -2.43 3.20
C THR A 240 21.26 -1.31 2.59
N GLU A 241 21.35 -1.26 1.26
CA GLU A 241 22.03 -0.17 0.54
C GLU A 241 21.41 1.20 0.88
N GLY A 242 20.09 1.22 1.03
CA GLY A 242 19.35 2.40 1.49
C GLY A 242 19.74 2.91 2.85
N TYR A 243 19.82 2.01 3.84
CA TYR A 243 20.25 2.39 5.18
C TYR A 243 21.68 2.94 5.16
N LYS A 244 22.60 2.30 4.43
CA LYS A 244 23.98 2.78 4.30
C LYS A 244 24.07 4.17 3.67
N LEU A 245 23.18 4.48 2.73
CA LEU A 245 23.14 5.76 2.03
C LEU A 245 22.52 6.89 2.86
N HIS A 246 21.42 6.60 3.57
CA HIS A 246 20.61 7.63 4.23
C HIS A 246 20.79 7.69 5.75
N GLY A 247 21.27 6.63 6.38
CA GLY A 247 21.42 6.50 7.83
C GLY A 247 20.10 6.32 8.60
N ASN A 248 18.95 6.36 7.91
CA ASN A 248 17.63 6.17 8.48
C ASN A 248 17.26 4.67 8.54
N SER A 249 16.98 4.17 9.74
CA SER A 249 16.71 2.74 9.99
C SER A 249 15.47 2.23 9.26
N MET A 250 14.48 3.07 8.95
CA MET A 250 13.26 2.68 8.23
C MET A 250 13.57 2.00 6.87
N TYR A 251 14.69 2.35 6.24
CA TYR A 251 15.12 1.74 4.98
C TYR A 251 15.82 0.39 5.16
N SER A 252 15.94 -0.13 6.38
CA SER A 252 16.56 -1.43 6.70
C SER A 252 15.55 -2.52 7.07
N GLY A 253 14.25 -2.29 6.85
CA GLY A 253 13.21 -3.20 7.29
C GLY A 253 12.95 -4.39 6.39
N ARG A 254 12.30 -5.41 6.95
CA ARG A 254 11.73 -6.53 6.18
C ARG A 254 10.39 -6.12 5.55
N MET A 255 9.86 -6.98 4.69
CA MET A 255 8.77 -6.60 3.79
C MET A 255 7.37 -6.70 4.41
N PHE A 256 7.08 -7.76 5.18
CA PHE A 256 5.70 -8.12 5.49
C PHE A 256 5.06 -7.17 6.50
N GLY A 257 5.80 -6.70 7.50
CA GLY A 257 5.29 -5.71 8.46
C GLY A 257 4.92 -4.40 7.76
N PHE A 258 5.77 -3.91 6.87
CA PHE A 258 5.52 -2.68 6.09
C PHE A 258 4.31 -2.83 5.16
N PHE A 259 4.26 -3.87 4.32
CA PHE A 259 3.13 -4.09 3.39
C PHE A 259 1.81 -4.28 4.11
N GLN A 260 1.84 -4.96 5.26
CA GLN A 260 0.62 -5.11 6.04
C GLN A 260 0.18 -3.78 6.66
N ALA A 261 1.11 -2.90 7.06
CA ALA A 261 0.75 -1.58 7.56
C ALA A 261 0.06 -0.73 6.48
N GLU A 262 0.53 -0.80 5.23
CA GLU A 262 -0.12 -0.14 4.09
C GLU A 262 -1.57 -0.61 3.93
N ILE A 263 -1.78 -1.93 3.84
CA ILE A 263 -3.11 -2.53 3.66
C ILE A 263 -4.03 -2.18 4.85
N THR A 264 -3.53 -2.36 6.08
CA THR A 264 -4.32 -2.09 7.29
C THR A 264 -4.69 -0.61 7.41
N SER A 265 -3.80 0.31 7.00
CA SER A 265 -4.12 1.76 6.97
C SER A 265 -5.32 2.05 6.08
N ILE A 266 -5.37 1.43 4.90
CA ILE A 266 -6.49 1.61 3.98
C ILE A 266 -7.78 1.07 4.60
N LEU A 267 -7.74 -0.16 5.15
CA LEU A 267 -8.93 -0.83 5.70
C LEU A 267 -9.49 -0.15 6.95
N VAL A 268 -8.64 0.40 7.82
CA VAL A 268 -9.07 1.25 8.93
C VAL A 268 -9.80 2.48 8.39
N GLY A 269 -9.27 3.13 7.35
CA GLY A 269 -9.94 4.24 6.68
C GLY A 269 -11.30 3.85 6.10
N VAL A 270 -11.42 2.69 5.43
CA VAL A 270 -12.72 2.19 4.92
C VAL A 270 -13.72 1.97 6.05
N GLY A 271 -13.27 1.42 7.18
CA GLY A 271 -14.09 1.22 8.36
C GLY A 271 -14.67 2.53 8.90
N PHE A 272 -13.84 3.55 9.06
CA PHE A 272 -14.32 4.87 9.45
C PHE A 272 -15.20 5.54 8.39
N ALA A 273 -14.98 5.28 7.08
CA ALA A 273 -15.85 5.79 6.02
C ALA A 273 -17.28 5.24 6.17
N ALA A 274 -17.38 3.95 6.48
CA ALA A 274 -18.66 3.30 6.74
C ALA A 274 -19.32 3.80 8.02
N LEU A 275 -18.55 4.07 9.06
CA LEU A 275 -19.05 4.63 10.32
C LEU A 275 -19.66 6.03 10.10
N ASP A 276 -18.97 6.91 9.38
CA ASP A 276 -19.45 8.26 9.05
C ASP A 276 -20.74 8.23 8.23
N GLU A 277 -20.79 7.35 7.23
CA GLU A 277 -21.98 7.21 6.41
C GLU A 277 -23.15 6.63 7.23
N PHE A 278 -22.87 5.70 8.15
CA PHE A 278 -23.87 5.17 9.06
C PHE A 278 -24.41 6.27 9.99
N GLU A 279 -23.54 7.09 10.58
CA GLU A 279 -23.92 8.24 11.40
C GLU A 279 -24.81 9.21 10.61
N ARG A 280 -24.43 9.54 9.37
CA ARG A 280 -25.23 10.38 8.46
C ARG A 280 -26.62 9.77 8.22
N ILE A 281 -26.71 8.47 7.98
CA ILE A 281 -27.98 7.74 7.77
C ILE A 281 -28.86 7.83 9.02
N VAL A 282 -28.28 7.61 10.21
CA VAL A 282 -29.00 7.70 11.49
C VAL A 282 -29.51 9.13 11.72
N GLY A 283 -28.68 10.13 11.49
CA GLY A 283 -29.06 11.55 11.59
C GLY A 283 -30.23 11.91 10.69
N LEU A 284 -30.23 11.47 9.42
CA LEU A 284 -31.35 11.69 8.50
C LEU A 284 -32.65 11.02 8.96
N ARG A 285 -32.58 9.83 9.55
CA ARG A 285 -33.76 9.12 10.07
C ARG A 285 -34.33 9.78 11.31
N ALA A 286 -33.48 10.31 12.19
CA ALA A 286 -33.92 11.05 13.37
C ALA A 286 -34.75 12.31 13.01
N GLY A 287 -34.43 12.94 11.88
CA GLY A 287 -35.16 14.11 11.36
C GLY A 287 -36.42 13.80 10.53
N ALA A 288 -36.69 12.53 10.19
CA ALA A 288 -37.83 12.18 9.36
C ALA A 288 -39.17 12.19 10.14
N PRO A 289 -40.30 12.60 9.53
CA PRO A 289 -41.61 12.53 10.17
C PRO A 289 -41.93 11.09 10.59
N LYS A 290 -42.24 10.88 11.88
CA LYS A 290 -42.67 9.57 12.38
C LYS A 290 -44.11 9.31 11.93
N LEU A 291 -44.29 8.54 10.86
CA LEU A 291 -45.60 8.07 10.40
C LEU A 291 -45.99 6.80 11.18
N GLY A 292 -47.01 6.91 12.03
CA GLY A 292 -47.59 5.81 12.78
C GLY A 292 -47.11 5.68 14.23
N PRO A 293 -47.76 4.82 15.03
CA PRO A 293 -47.38 4.56 16.41
C PRO A 293 -45.95 3.99 16.49
N PRO A 294 -45.20 4.21 17.60
CA PRO A 294 -43.90 3.60 17.80
C PRO A 294 -44.01 2.09 17.64
N MET A 295 -43.34 1.53 16.63
CA MET A 295 -43.23 0.08 16.50
C MET A 295 -42.44 -0.44 17.71
N PRO A 296 -42.96 -1.43 18.46
CA PRO A 296 -42.14 -2.17 19.42
C PRO A 296 -40.95 -2.79 18.69
N GLY A 297 -39.73 -2.52 19.15
CA GLY A 297 -38.49 -2.95 18.46
C GLY A 297 -37.95 -1.95 17.45
N VAL A 298 -37.86 -0.66 17.84
CA VAL A 298 -37.09 0.37 17.09
C VAL A 298 -35.77 -0.23 16.61
N PRO A 299 -35.34 -0.01 15.35
CA PRO A 299 -34.04 -0.49 14.92
C PRO A 299 -32.98 0.14 15.83
N ASP A 300 -32.30 -0.71 16.58
CA ASP A 300 -31.20 -0.32 17.45
C ASP A 300 -30.03 0.12 16.57
N PHE A 301 -29.94 1.42 16.32
CA PHE A 301 -28.81 2.03 15.60
C PHE A 301 -27.66 2.37 16.55
N HIS A 302 -27.94 2.53 17.84
CA HIS A 302 -26.94 2.94 18.83
C HIS A 302 -25.93 1.83 19.09
N ARG A 303 -26.38 0.57 19.24
CA ARG A 303 -25.48 -0.55 19.50
C ARG A 303 -24.58 -0.88 18.31
N PRO A 304 -25.05 -1.02 17.04
CA PRO A 304 -24.16 -1.23 15.90
C PRO A 304 -23.12 -0.12 15.76
N TYR A 305 -23.53 1.14 15.95
CA TYR A 305 -22.62 2.28 15.94
C TYR A 305 -21.55 2.16 17.05
N GLY A 306 -21.97 1.96 18.30
CA GLY A 306 -21.05 1.89 19.44
C GLY A 306 -20.08 0.71 19.36
N VAL A 307 -20.55 -0.47 18.91
CA VAL A 307 -19.70 -1.64 18.70
C VAL A 307 -18.70 -1.37 17.57
N ALA A 308 -19.15 -0.89 16.41
CA ALA A 308 -18.27 -0.60 15.29
C ALA A 308 -17.24 0.48 15.63
N LEU A 309 -17.63 1.55 16.32
CA LEU A 309 -16.71 2.59 16.79
C LEU A 309 -15.62 2.00 17.69
N GLY A 310 -15.99 1.19 18.68
CA GLY A 310 -15.00 0.54 19.55
C GLY A 310 -14.02 -0.38 18.80
N MET A 311 -14.51 -1.12 17.79
CA MET A 311 -13.67 -1.96 16.94
C MET A 311 -12.70 -1.13 16.09
N LEU A 312 -13.16 -0.02 15.52
CA LEU A 312 -12.36 0.87 14.69
C LEU A 312 -11.32 1.66 15.50
N GLU A 313 -11.67 2.09 16.71
CA GLU A 313 -10.70 2.68 17.66
C GLU A 313 -9.60 1.68 18.02
N MET A 314 -9.96 0.42 18.29
CA MET A 314 -8.97 -0.63 18.54
C MET A 314 -8.10 -0.89 17.30
N ALA A 315 -8.69 -0.94 16.10
CA ALA A 315 -7.96 -1.12 14.85
C ALA A 315 -6.97 0.03 14.58
N SER A 316 -7.39 1.28 14.81
CA SER A 316 -6.56 2.48 14.70
C SER A 316 -5.38 2.45 15.68
N ASN A 317 -5.64 2.13 16.95
CA ASN A 317 -4.59 2.00 17.97
C ASN A 317 -3.60 0.88 17.66
N ALA A 318 -4.09 -0.27 17.19
CA ALA A 318 -3.26 -1.40 16.78
C ALA A 318 -2.41 -1.08 15.54
N LEU A 319 -2.95 -0.34 14.57
CA LEU A 319 -2.19 0.17 13.42
C LEU A 319 -1.05 1.09 13.87
N ALA A 320 -1.35 2.06 14.73
CA ALA A 320 -0.32 2.98 15.26
C ALA A 320 0.77 2.22 16.05
N ALA A 321 0.39 1.19 16.82
CA ALA A 321 1.35 0.35 17.54
C ALA A 321 2.17 -0.55 16.60
N GLY A 322 1.56 -1.11 15.56
CA GLY A 322 2.22 -1.96 14.57
C GLY A 322 3.24 -1.20 13.73
N THR A 323 2.90 0.02 13.30
CA THR A 323 3.83 0.91 12.56
C THR A 323 5.02 1.32 13.43
N ARG A 324 4.82 1.66 14.70
CA ARG A 324 5.92 1.88 15.66
C ARG A 324 6.77 0.64 15.88
N SER A 325 6.13 -0.53 15.99
CA SER A 325 6.84 -1.80 16.15
C SER A 325 7.78 -2.06 14.97
N TYR A 326 7.31 -1.84 13.74
CA TYR A 326 8.14 -1.94 12.55
C TYR A 326 9.38 -1.05 12.62
N LEU A 327 9.21 0.24 12.96
CA LEU A 327 10.33 1.19 13.07
C LEU A 327 11.33 0.78 14.17
N ASP A 328 10.84 0.32 15.31
CA ASP A 328 11.67 -0.18 16.41
C ASP A 328 12.45 -1.46 16.03
N TYR A 329 11.81 -2.41 15.33
CA TYR A 329 12.52 -3.57 14.79
C TYR A 329 13.57 -3.18 13.75
N CYS A 330 13.29 -2.19 12.90
CA CYS A 330 14.28 -1.67 11.95
C CYS A 330 15.50 -1.10 12.69
N GLU A 331 15.29 -0.28 13.73
CA GLU A 331 16.38 0.28 14.53
C GLU A 331 17.20 -0.81 15.24
N ARG A 332 16.52 -1.81 15.81
CA ARG A 332 17.18 -2.95 16.46
C ARG A 332 17.96 -3.80 15.45
N GLY A 333 17.37 -4.10 14.30
CA GLY A 333 17.95 -4.91 13.24
C GLY A 333 19.22 -4.32 12.62
N VAL A 334 19.29 -2.99 12.52
CA VAL A 334 20.50 -2.28 12.09
C VAL A 334 21.67 -2.49 13.05
N LYS A 335 21.41 -2.52 14.36
CA LYS A 335 22.43 -2.72 15.39
C LYS A 335 22.83 -4.18 15.52
N ASP A 336 21.84 -5.07 15.42
CA ASP A 336 21.99 -6.52 15.50
C ASP A 336 20.91 -7.18 14.60
N PRO A 337 21.29 -7.77 13.45
CA PRO A 337 20.34 -8.41 12.55
C PRO A 337 19.53 -9.54 13.20
N SER A 338 20.06 -10.17 14.26
CA SER A 338 19.35 -11.21 15.01
C SER A 338 18.19 -10.64 15.87
N ALA A 339 18.17 -9.33 16.11
CA ALA A 339 17.10 -8.63 16.81
C ALA A 339 15.90 -8.27 15.93
N TYR A 340 15.97 -8.52 14.61
CA TYR A 340 14.84 -8.44 13.69
C TYR A 340 14.78 -9.68 12.78
N THR A 341 14.18 -10.74 13.32
CA THR A 341 14.02 -12.00 12.60
C THR A 341 12.82 -11.99 11.66
N GLU A 342 12.72 -12.98 10.76
CA GLU A 342 11.49 -13.20 9.99
C GLU A 342 10.27 -13.48 10.88
N PHE A 343 10.48 -14.12 12.04
CA PHE A 343 9.40 -14.38 12.98
C PHE A 343 8.83 -13.09 13.56
N ASP A 344 9.70 -12.12 13.85
CA ASP A 344 9.28 -10.81 14.34
C ASP A 344 8.48 -10.03 13.29
N ASP A 345 8.93 -10.06 12.03
CA ASP A 345 8.20 -9.43 10.91
C ASP A 345 6.79 -10.01 10.74
N LEU A 346 6.67 -11.33 10.85
CA LEU A 346 5.38 -12.01 10.77
C LEU A 346 4.47 -11.72 11.97
N ARG A 347 5.02 -11.44 13.15
CA ARG A 347 4.21 -11.01 14.31
C ARG A 347 3.61 -9.64 14.08
N ILE A 348 4.37 -8.72 13.48
CA ILE A 348 3.86 -7.40 13.07
C ILE A 348 2.74 -7.58 12.05
N GLN A 349 2.99 -8.39 11.01
CA GLN A 349 1.98 -8.72 10.00
C GLN A 349 0.71 -9.28 10.63
N ALA A 350 0.80 -10.31 11.48
CA ALA A 350 -0.36 -10.93 12.11
C ALA A 350 -1.16 -9.95 12.97
N GLY A 351 -0.47 -9.13 13.77
CA GLY A 351 -1.14 -8.09 14.58
C GLY A 351 -1.92 -7.09 13.72
N LEU A 352 -1.32 -6.64 12.62
CA LEU A 352 -1.95 -5.71 11.69
C LEU A 352 -3.06 -6.36 10.85
N GLN A 353 -2.97 -7.66 10.53
CA GLN A 353 -4.08 -8.42 9.94
C GLN A 353 -5.29 -8.48 10.87
N HIS A 354 -5.09 -8.66 12.18
CA HIS A 354 -6.20 -8.61 13.14
C HIS A 354 -6.84 -7.21 13.22
N ALA A 355 -6.04 -6.14 13.17
CA ALA A 355 -6.57 -4.78 13.08
C ALA A 355 -7.40 -4.56 11.80
N ALA A 356 -6.97 -5.12 10.67
CA ALA A 356 -7.74 -5.10 9.43
C ALA A 356 -9.08 -5.85 9.58
N HIS A 357 -9.10 -7.03 10.22
CA HIS A 357 -10.33 -7.79 10.49
C HIS A 357 -11.33 -7.03 11.36
N LEU A 358 -10.86 -6.30 12.38
CA LEU A 358 -11.75 -5.44 13.17
C LEU A 358 -12.49 -4.40 12.30
N SER A 359 -11.80 -3.85 11.30
CA SER A 359 -12.40 -2.90 10.35
C SER A 359 -13.40 -3.60 9.42
N MET A 360 -13.07 -4.81 8.97
CA MET A 360 -13.94 -5.66 8.15
C MET A 360 -15.26 -5.97 8.86
N ASP A 361 -15.19 -6.40 10.10
CA ASP A 361 -16.36 -6.77 10.90
C ASP A 361 -17.20 -5.53 11.24
N ALA A 362 -16.56 -4.40 11.54
CA ALA A 362 -17.24 -3.14 11.77
C ALA A 362 -18.08 -2.71 10.56
N VAL A 363 -17.52 -2.77 9.35
CA VAL A 363 -18.27 -2.45 8.11
C VAL A 363 -19.46 -3.40 7.93
N GLU A 364 -19.30 -4.68 8.24
CA GLU A 364 -20.36 -5.69 8.12
C GLU A 364 -21.51 -5.44 9.09
N ILE A 365 -21.20 -5.09 10.34
CA ILE A 365 -22.18 -4.68 11.36
C ILE A 365 -22.96 -3.45 10.89
N LEU A 366 -22.27 -2.41 10.41
CA LEU A 366 -22.88 -1.15 9.97
C LEU A 366 -23.74 -1.35 8.72
N TYR A 367 -23.24 -2.09 7.73
CA TYR A 367 -23.96 -2.41 6.50
C TYR A 367 -25.26 -3.16 6.79
N SER A 368 -25.20 -4.16 7.68
CA SER A 368 -26.35 -4.97 8.07
C SER A 368 -27.39 -4.16 8.85
N ALA A 369 -26.94 -3.27 9.75
CA ALA A 369 -27.82 -2.45 10.57
C ALA A 369 -28.51 -1.30 9.80
N ALA A 370 -27.90 -0.82 8.71
CA ALA A 370 -28.43 0.33 7.97
C ALA A 370 -29.72 0.03 7.18
N GLY A 371 -30.03 -1.25 6.89
CA GLY A 371 -31.25 -1.68 6.21
C GLY A 371 -31.24 -1.46 4.69
N THR A 372 -31.86 -2.39 3.97
CA THR A 372 -31.72 -2.60 2.51
C THR A 372 -31.95 -1.35 1.65
N SER A 373 -32.97 -0.54 1.98
CA SER A 373 -33.34 0.65 1.18
C SER A 373 -32.28 1.76 1.22
N THR A 374 -31.35 1.71 2.18
CA THR A 374 -30.29 2.71 2.36
C THR A 374 -28.91 2.10 2.12
N SER A 375 -28.65 0.91 2.66
CA SER A 375 -27.34 0.26 2.55
C SER A 375 -27.09 -0.33 1.17
N ALA A 376 -28.04 -1.08 0.61
CA ALA A 376 -27.83 -1.91 -0.58
C ALA A 376 -28.21 -1.26 -1.92
N LYS A 377 -28.77 -0.03 -1.89
CA LYS A 377 -29.17 0.67 -3.12
C LYS A 377 -27.94 1.02 -3.95
N ASN A 378 -27.95 0.68 -5.24
CA ASN A 378 -26.86 1.05 -6.14
C ASN A 378 -26.61 2.57 -6.10
N GLY A 379 -25.33 2.96 -6.06
CA GLY A 379 -24.90 4.35 -5.89
C GLY A 379 -24.87 4.85 -4.43
N SER A 380 -25.40 4.10 -3.45
CA SER A 380 -25.19 4.46 -2.04
C SER A 380 -23.72 4.25 -1.65
N ARG A 381 -23.26 5.04 -0.68
CA ARG A 381 -21.87 4.96 -0.20
C ARG A 381 -21.62 3.67 0.59
N LEU A 382 -22.59 3.23 1.40
CA LEU A 382 -22.40 2.10 2.30
C LEU A 382 -22.19 0.77 1.56
N GLN A 383 -22.92 0.49 0.46
CA GLN A 383 -22.64 -0.68 -0.36
C GLN A 383 -21.29 -0.60 -1.08
N ARG A 384 -20.81 0.61 -1.42
CA ARG A 384 -19.47 0.79 -2.00
C ARG A 384 -18.41 0.37 -0.99
N TYR A 385 -18.49 0.85 0.24
CA TYR A 385 -17.56 0.46 1.31
C TYR A 385 -17.62 -1.03 1.62
N TYR A 386 -18.83 -1.61 1.63
CA TYR A 386 -19.01 -3.06 1.79
C TYR A 386 -18.34 -3.85 0.64
N ARG A 387 -18.53 -3.45 -0.62
CA ARG A 387 -17.87 -4.09 -1.77
C ARG A 387 -16.36 -3.91 -1.74
N ASP A 388 -15.88 -2.71 -1.44
CA ASP A 388 -14.45 -2.39 -1.37
C ASP A 388 -13.76 -3.26 -0.31
N ILE A 389 -14.32 -3.33 0.90
CA ILE A 389 -13.73 -4.15 1.96
C ILE A 389 -13.86 -5.65 1.68
N SER A 390 -14.99 -6.09 1.09
CA SER A 390 -15.20 -7.49 0.72
C SER A 390 -14.24 -7.95 -0.37
N MET A 391 -13.95 -7.10 -1.36
CA MET A 391 -12.94 -7.40 -2.35
C MET A 391 -11.55 -7.41 -1.74
N ALA A 392 -11.22 -6.41 -0.91
CA ALA A 392 -9.91 -6.32 -0.30
C ALA A 392 -9.56 -7.57 0.52
N ARG A 393 -10.54 -8.18 1.22
CA ARG A 393 -10.40 -9.46 1.97
C ARG A 393 -9.78 -10.60 1.15
N THR A 394 -9.87 -10.57 -0.18
CA THR A 394 -9.29 -11.61 -1.06
C THR A 394 -7.79 -11.41 -1.32
N ASN A 395 -7.20 -10.30 -0.89
CA ASN A 395 -5.78 -10.03 -1.03
C ASN A 395 -4.95 -11.11 -0.28
N PRO A 396 -3.91 -11.71 -0.91
CA PRO A 396 -3.03 -12.69 -0.27
C PRO A 396 -2.40 -12.22 1.04
N GLY A 397 -2.13 -10.92 1.18
CA GLY A 397 -1.61 -10.29 2.39
C GLY A 397 -2.58 -10.36 3.57
N LEU A 398 -3.88 -10.51 3.34
CA LEU A 398 -4.92 -10.61 4.38
C LEU A 398 -5.30 -12.05 4.74
N GLN A 399 -4.64 -13.05 4.15
CA GLN A 399 -4.88 -14.46 4.46
C GLN A 399 -4.24 -14.83 5.81
N PHE A 400 -4.92 -14.47 6.90
CA PHE A 400 -4.39 -14.63 8.26
C PHE A 400 -4.18 -16.08 8.67
N ASP A 401 -5.00 -17.03 8.19
CA ASP A 401 -4.82 -18.46 8.50
C ASP A 401 -3.43 -18.95 8.08
N LYS A 402 -2.98 -18.55 6.88
CA LYS A 402 -1.63 -18.86 6.39
C LYS A 402 -0.56 -18.29 7.32
N THR A 403 -0.74 -17.05 7.77
CA THR A 403 0.20 -16.36 8.66
C THR A 403 0.23 -17.02 10.05
N ALA A 404 -0.94 -17.40 10.58
CA ALA A 404 -1.08 -18.12 11.85
C ALA A 404 -0.37 -19.48 11.81
N MET A 405 -0.56 -20.25 10.73
CA MET A 405 0.17 -21.51 10.51
C MET A 405 1.69 -21.29 10.47
N GLN A 406 2.15 -20.26 9.76
CA GLN A 406 3.58 -19.93 9.67
C GLN A 406 4.20 -19.50 11.00
N LEU A 407 3.45 -18.79 11.84
CA LEU A 407 3.88 -18.43 13.19
C LEU A 407 3.96 -19.66 14.09
N ALA A 408 2.93 -20.51 14.06
CA ALA A 408 2.90 -21.74 14.85
C ALA A 408 4.04 -22.69 14.46
N ALA A 409 4.28 -22.92 13.17
CA ALA A 409 5.33 -23.80 12.67
C ALA A 409 6.74 -23.36 13.08
N ARG A 410 6.99 -22.05 13.22
CA ARG A 410 8.29 -21.53 13.70
C ARG A 410 8.49 -21.74 15.20
N ARG A 411 7.41 -21.78 15.99
CA ARG A 411 7.47 -22.01 17.45
C ARG A 411 7.47 -23.50 17.80
N PHE A 412 6.74 -24.29 17.02
CA PHE A 412 6.56 -25.73 17.17
C PHE A 412 6.92 -26.39 15.84
N PRO A 413 8.21 -26.53 15.50
CA PRO A 413 8.61 -27.19 14.26
C PRO A 413 8.10 -28.63 14.30
N GLU A 414 7.29 -29.00 13.30
CA GLU A 414 6.97 -30.41 13.10
C GLU A 414 8.28 -31.16 12.86
N GLY A 415 8.49 -32.27 13.57
CA GLY A 415 9.62 -33.16 13.28
C GLY A 415 9.61 -33.59 11.81
N PRO A 416 10.70 -34.18 11.29
CA PRO A 416 10.75 -34.58 9.88
C PRO A 416 9.53 -35.43 9.54
N GLN A 417 8.65 -34.90 8.68
CA GLN A 417 7.53 -35.67 8.16
C GLN A 417 8.14 -36.83 7.38
N GLY A 418 8.05 -38.04 7.93
CA GLY A 418 8.34 -39.26 7.21
C GLY A 418 7.54 -39.31 5.91
N PRO A 419 7.97 -40.11 4.91
CA PRO A 419 7.32 -40.15 3.62
C PRO A 419 5.82 -40.43 3.83
N ARG A 420 4.97 -39.53 3.32
CA ARG A 420 3.52 -39.77 3.32
C ARG A 420 3.24 -40.98 2.41
N PRO A 421 2.39 -41.93 2.84
CA PRO A 421 2.10 -43.14 2.09
C PRO A 421 1.43 -42.88 0.74
#